data_AF-A0A2E9NKF1-F1
#
_entry.id   AF-A0A2E9NKF1-F1
#
_cell.length_a   1.000
_cell.length_b   1.000
_cell.length_c   1.000
_cell.angle_alpha   90.00
_cell.angle_beta   90.00
_cell.angle_gamma   90.00
#
_symmetry.space_group_name_H-M   'P 1'
#
loop_
_entity.id
_entity.type
_entity.pdbx_description
1 polymer ?
#
loop_
_entity_poly.entity_id
_entity_poly.type
_entity_poly.pdbx_seq_one_letter_code
_entity_poly.pdbx_strand_id
1 'polypeptide(L)'
;MDAFIPLLTIFMLAVFVGFEIITKVPPLLHTPLMSGSNAISGITIIGAMIAAATPSTFTTVLGFAALVLAATNVVGGFLVTHRMLAMFQKKD
;
A
#
# COMPACT_ATOMS: atom_id res chain seq x y z
N MET A 1 9.28 -14.56 -21.69
CA MET A 1 10.51 -14.00 -21.10
C MET A 1 10.63 -12.50 -21.33
N ASP A 2 10.02 -11.97 -22.38
CA ASP A 2 10.12 -10.56 -22.82
C ASP A 2 9.74 -9.53 -21.75
N ALA A 3 8.76 -9.83 -20.87
CA ALA A 3 8.37 -8.95 -19.77
C ALA A 3 9.14 -9.21 -18.45
N PHE A 4 9.81 -10.36 -18.31
CA PHE A 4 10.43 -10.73 -17.04
C PHE A 4 11.62 -9.84 -16.70
N ILE A 5 12.53 -9.62 -17.66
CA ILE A 5 13.70 -8.76 -17.43
C ILE A 5 13.28 -7.32 -17.11
N PRO A 6 12.39 -6.66 -17.88
CA PRO A 6 11.90 -5.32 -17.53
C PRO A 6 11.23 -5.24 -16.15
N LEU A 7 10.36 -6.19 -15.80
CA LEU A 7 9.69 -6.21 -14.48
C LEU A 7 10.68 -6.43 -13.34
N LEU A 8 11.67 -7.29 -13.52
CA LEU A 8 12.73 -7.51 -12.53
C LEU A 8 13.59 -6.25 -12.36
N THR A 9 13.92 -5.56 -13.45
CA THR A 9 14.63 -4.28 -13.40
C THR A 9 13.82 -3.24 -12.62
N ILE A 10 12.52 -3.09 -12.91
CA ILE A 10 11.63 -2.17 -12.17
C ILE A 10 11.59 -2.54 -10.68
N PHE A 11 11.43 -3.82 -10.36
CA PHE A 11 11.42 -4.30 -8.98
C PHE A 11 12.71 -3.93 -8.25
N MET A 12 13.88 -4.22 -8.83
CA MET A 12 15.17 -3.90 -8.22
C MET A 12 15.34 -2.39 -8.02
N LEU A 13 15.05 -1.58 -9.03
CA LEU A 13 15.15 -0.12 -8.92
C LEU A 13 14.18 0.44 -7.86
N ALA A 14 12.96 -0.08 -7.77
CA ALA A 14 12.00 0.32 -6.75
C ALA A 14 12.48 0.02 -5.32
N VAL A 15 13.17 -1.12 -5.11
CA VAL A 15 13.77 -1.46 -3.81
C VAL A 15 14.87 -0.45 -3.43
N PHE A 16 15.78 -0.13 -4.37
CA PHE A 16 16.82 0.88 -4.13
C PHE A 16 16.23 2.26 -3.81
N VAL A 17 15.23 2.69 -4.58
CA VAL A 17 14.53 3.97 -4.35
C VAL A 17 13.85 3.99 -2.98
N GLY A 18 13.17 2.90 -2.61
CA GLY A 18 12.54 2.78 -1.30
C GLY A 18 13.54 2.92 -0.14
N PHE A 19 14.69 2.24 -0.24
CA PHE A 19 15.76 2.34 0.74
C PHE A 19 16.31 3.78 0.86
N GLU A 20 16.66 4.39 -0.28
CA GLU A 20 17.26 5.73 -0.33
C GLU A 20 16.32 6.84 0.17
N ILE A 21 15.01 6.67 0.00
CA ILE A 21 14.01 7.61 0.53
C ILE A 21 13.88 7.47 2.04
N ILE A 22 13.74 6.23 2.56
CA ILE A 22 13.48 5.97 3.98
C ILE A 22 14.67 6.42 4.86
N THR A 23 15.91 6.23 4.40
CA THR A 23 17.12 6.63 5.14
C THR A 23 17.22 8.15 5.38
N LYS A 24 16.48 8.96 4.63
CA LYS A 24 16.47 10.43 4.72
C LYS A 24 15.29 10.99 5.52
N VAL A 25 14.43 10.14 6.08
CA VAL A 25 13.28 10.57 6.88
C VAL A 25 13.74 10.92 8.30
N PRO A 26 13.36 12.08 8.87
CA PRO A 26 13.71 12.43 10.24
C PRO A 26 13.01 11.52 11.26
N PRO A 27 13.64 11.23 12.42
CA PRO A 27 13.11 10.33 13.46
C PRO A 27 11.65 10.59 13.88
N LEU A 28 11.25 11.85 13.92
CA LEU A 28 9.90 12.29 14.31
C LEU A 28 8.80 11.77 13.38
N LEU A 29 9.14 11.42 12.13
CA LEU A 29 8.19 10.95 11.13
C LEU A 29 8.14 9.42 10.99
N HIS A 30 8.90 8.64 11.78
CA HIS A 30 8.91 7.17 11.62
C HIS A 30 7.54 6.53 11.88
N THR A 31 6.79 7.01 12.88
CA THR A 31 5.45 6.47 13.16
C THR A 31 4.43 6.88 12.10
N PRO A 32 4.33 8.16 11.67
CA PRO A 32 3.55 8.53 10.50
C PRO A 32 3.96 7.77 9.21
N LEU A 33 5.25 7.56 9.00
CA LEU A 33 5.79 6.83 7.85
C LEU A 33 5.35 5.36 7.88
N MET A 34 5.43 4.70 9.05
CA MET A 34 4.95 3.33 9.23
C MET A 34 3.45 3.22 8.94
N SER A 35 2.64 4.17 9.42
CA SER A 35 1.20 4.22 9.10
C SER A 35 0.97 4.43 7.59
N GLY A 36 1.72 5.34 6.98
CA GLY A 36 1.61 5.68 5.56
C GLY A 36 2.00 4.51 4.65
N SER A 37 3.09 3.81 4.93
CA SER A 37 3.51 2.63 4.16
C SER A 37 2.52 1.47 4.30
N ASN A 38 1.90 1.31 5.48
CA ASN A 38 0.80 0.37 5.65
C ASN A 38 -0.41 0.76 4.78
N ALA A 39 -0.78 2.04 4.69
CA ALA A 39 -1.85 2.50 3.80
C ALA A 39 -1.55 2.22 2.31
N ILE A 40 -0.29 2.40 1.89
CA ILE A 40 0.17 2.11 0.51
C ILE A 40 0.10 0.60 0.21
N SER A 41 0.38 -0.26 1.19
CA SER A 41 0.25 -1.72 1.02
C SER A 41 -1.17 -2.18 0.67
N GLY A 42 -2.17 -1.32 0.90
CA GLY A 42 -3.55 -1.49 0.46
C GLY A 42 -3.73 -1.55 -1.07
N ILE A 43 -2.68 -1.32 -1.87
CA ILE A 43 -2.65 -1.58 -3.32
C ILE A 43 -3.06 -3.02 -3.69
N THR A 44 -2.97 -3.96 -2.74
CA THR A 44 -3.55 -5.31 -2.82
C THR A 44 -5.02 -5.34 -3.26
N ILE A 45 -5.74 -4.23 -3.09
CA ILE A 45 -7.12 -4.05 -3.58
C ILE A 45 -7.26 -4.35 -5.09
N ILE A 46 -6.25 -4.03 -5.91
CA ILE A 46 -6.26 -4.34 -7.35
C ILE A 46 -6.30 -5.84 -7.58
N GLY A 47 -5.48 -6.60 -6.85
CA GLY A 47 -5.48 -8.07 -6.92
C GLY A 47 -6.80 -8.66 -6.44
N ALA A 48 -7.38 -8.11 -5.37
CA ALA A 48 -8.66 -8.54 -4.84
C ALA A 48 -9.82 -8.30 -5.83
N MET A 49 -9.83 -7.15 -6.53
CA MET A 49 -10.81 -6.87 -7.59
C MET A 49 -10.75 -7.89 -8.72
N ILE A 50 -9.53 -8.24 -9.16
CA ILE A 50 -9.33 -9.25 -10.21
C ILE A 50 -9.82 -10.62 -9.72
N ALA A 51 -9.49 -11.00 -8.48
CA ALA A 51 -9.92 -12.28 -7.89
C ALA A 51 -11.44 -12.38 -7.75
N ALA A 52 -12.10 -11.29 -7.34
CA ALA A 52 -13.55 -11.22 -7.20
C ALA A 52 -14.30 -11.33 -8.54
N ALA A 53 -13.64 -10.99 -9.65
CA ALA A 53 -14.23 -11.05 -11.00
C ALA A 53 -14.07 -12.42 -11.69
N THR A 54 -13.67 -13.46 -10.97
CA THR A 54 -13.44 -14.80 -11.53
C THR A 54 -14.73 -15.64 -11.57
N PRO A 55 -14.90 -16.55 -12.54
CA PRO A 55 -16.16 -17.27 -12.73
C PRO A 55 -16.45 -18.37 -11.69
N SER A 56 -15.49 -18.73 -10.84
CA SER A 56 -15.70 -19.74 -9.79
C SER A 56 -16.31 -19.09 -8.55
N THR A 57 -17.40 -19.67 -8.04
CA THR A 57 -18.08 -19.18 -6.84
C THR A 57 -17.14 -19.13 -5.64
N PHE A 58 -16.26 -20.12 -5.49
CA PHE A 58 -15.30 -20.16 -4.38
C PHE A 58 -14.27 -19.02 -4.45
N THR A 59 -13.70 -18.77 -5.64
CA THR A 59 -12.73 -17.70 -5.83
C THR A 59 -13.38 -16.32 -5.76
N THR A 60 -14.64 -16.19 -6.20
CA THR A 60 -15.44 -14.97 -6.06
C THR A 60 -15.65 -14.62 -4.59
N VAL A 61 -16.05 -15.59 -3.75
CA VAL A 61 -16.28 -15.36 -2.31
C VAL A 61 -14.99 -14.96 -1.61
N LEU A 62 -13.88 -15.65 -1.89
CA LEU A 62 -12.57 -15.29 -1.32
C LEU A 62 -12.09 -13.93 -1.85
N GLY A 63 -12.28 -13.63 -3.13
CA GLY A 63 -11.94 -12.36 -3.74
C GLY A 63 -12.74 -11.20 -3.14
N PHE A 64 -14.03 -11.41 -2.89
CA PHE A 64 -14.89 -10.44 -2.22
C PHE A 64 -14.44 -10.18 -0.77
N ALA A 65 -14.14 -11.24 -0.01
CA ALA A 65 -13.59 -11.09 1.34
C ALA A 65 -12.25 -10.33 1.32
N ALA A 66 -11.35 -10.68 0.40
CA ALA A 66 -10.08 -9.98 0.21
C ALA A 66 -10.29 -8.50 -0.16
N LEU A 67 -11.31 -8.19 -0.97
CA LEU A 67 -11.64 -6.83 -1.37
C LEU A 67 -12.07 -5.98 -0.18
N VAL A 68 -12.94 -6.52 0.69
CA VAL A 68 -13.38 -5.83 1.92
C VAL A 68 -12.20 -5.57 2.85
N LEU A 69 -11.32 -6.55 3.04
CA LEU A 69 -10.11 -6.40 3.87
C LEU A 69 -9.13 -5.36 3.29
N ALA A 70 -8.88 -5.41 1.98
CA ALA A 70 -8.01 -4.46 1.30
C ALA A 70 -8.59 -3.04 1.35
N ALA A 71 -9.89 -2.87 1.11
CA ALA A 71 -10.57 -1.58 1.23
C ALA A 71 -10.47 -1.02 2.66
N THR A 72 -10.65 -1.86 3.68
CA THR A 72 -10.49 -1.47 5.08
C THR A 72 -9.06 -1.01 5.38
N ASN A 73 -8.05 -1.71 4.86
CA ASN A 73 -6.64 -1.33 5.01
C ASN A 73 -6.34 0.04 4.35
N VAL A 74 -6.79 0.26 3.12
CA VAL A 74 -6.61 1.54 2.40
C VAL A 74 -7.29 2.67 3.16
N VAL A 75 -8.59 2.56 3.44
CA VAL A 75 -9.37 3.63 4.07
C VAL A 75 -8.86 3.93 5.48
N GLY A 76 -8.70 2.90 6.30
CA GLY A 76 -8.21 3.05 7.66
C GLY A 76 -6.77 3.58 7.71
N GLY A 77 -5.89 3.06 6.85
CA GLY A 77 -4.50 3.48 6.75
C GLY A 77 -4.35 4.94 6.39
N PHE A 78 -5.05 5.42 5.35
CA PHE A 78 -4.97 6.84 4.96
C PHE A 78 -5.62 7.77 5.99
N LEU A 79 -6.73 7.36 6.62
CA LEU A 79 -7.39 8.17 7.66
C LEU A 79 -6.50 8.34 8.91
N VAL A 80 -5.85 7.27 9.37
CA VAL A 80 -4.94 7.33 10.52
C VAL A 80 -3.69 8.15 10.16
N THR A 81 -3.11 7.93 8.98
CA THR A 81 -1.93 8.68 8.52
C THR A 81 -2.23 10.18 8.42
N HIS A 82 -3.39 10.55 7.90
CA HIS A 82 -3.82 11.95 7.83
C HIS A 82 -3.91 12.60 9.23
N ARG A 83 -4.51 11.91 10.21
CA ARG A 83 -4.57 12.39 11.60
C ARG A 83 -3.18 12.54 12.21
N MET A 84 -2.26 11.62 11.93
CA MET A 84 -0.89 11.70 12.42
C MET A 84 -0.14 12.90 11.83
N LEU A 85 -0.26 13.12 10.52
CA LEU A 85 0.39 14.25 9.85
C LEU A 85 -0.20 15.60 10.22
N ALA A 86 -1.49 15.66 10.57
CA ALA A 86 -2.14 16.88 11.06
C ALA A 86 -1.48 17.44 12.34
N MET A 87 -0.83 16.59 13.15
CA MET A 87 -0.11 17.03 14.36
C MET A 87 1.13 17.89 14.05
N PHE A 88 1.62 17.88 12.81
CA PHE A 88 2.76 18.68 12.35
C PHE A 88 2.36 19.98 11.65
N GLN A 89 1.06 20.20 11.44
CA GLN A 89 0.58 21.45 10.86
C GLN A 89 0.71 22.58 11.89
N LYS A 90 1.21 23.74 11.46
CA LYS A 90 1.18 24.94 12.30
C LYS A 90 -0.28 25.27 12.59
N LYS A 91 -0.57 25.50 13.86
CA LYS A 91 -1.87 26.00 14.31
C LYS A 91 -1.92 27.47 13.93
N ASP A 92 -2.72 27.80 12.92
CA ASP A 92 -3.20 29.17 12.73
C ASP A 92 -4.15 29.55 13.87
#